data_AF-A0AAU2H472-F1
#
_entry.id   AF-A0AAU2H472-F1
#
_cell.length_a   1.000
_cell.length_b   1.000
_cell.length_c   1.000
_cell.angle_alpha   90.00
_cell.angle_beta   90.00
_cell.angle_gamma   90.00
#
_symmetry.space_group_name_H-M   'P 1'
#
loop_
_entity.id
_entity.type
_entity.pdbx_description
1 polymer ?
#
loop_
_entity_poly.entity_id
_entity_poly.type
_entity_poly.pdbx_seq_one_letter_code
_entity_poly.pdbx_strand_id
1 'polypeptide(L)'
;METERPAAKLCPDCGQNVPVDPRFVTWCAECGWNVDPGSPEAPEGRLEALRRQLARRHGEQLFAEGIDGRAHKDPSSVLARALALLVHAVTLGLAVAGAVVLVSGIGTFSGWALGVLLLGIAFVLRPRFGSLPATGEEPVLYRADAPHLFGLIDEVAAVVGTRGVDAVVIQADANASVSTYGIRQRRVLRLGLGLWEVLTPRQRVAVLGHELGHYANGDTRHGAIVHNALRSLALWVYFLSPKPCPTMTERFANYLMAVPRWVVYGVLVLLDQLTLRAAQRAEYLADEAAARAASTDAAVELMDKVLVAGSVALELRRESVAAHTKGRGGPSRDEAERGLWDRLAEHIGAVPEREYERLRRTAALRGHAVDSTHPPTHLRRSRLAEAAAPHPAAVRPTEDSTAAIDAELAGPRSRVARQVIRDYAG
;
A
#
# COMPACT_ATOMS: atom_id res chain seq x y z
N MET A 1 -3.21 -28.32 -34.10
CA MET A 1 -3.79 -27.18 -33.38
C MET A 1 -3.37 -25.94 -34.16
N GLU A 2 -4.21 -25.50 -35.09
CA GLU A 2 -3.96 -24.30 -35.89
C GLU A 2 -3.91 -23.10 -34.96
N THR A 3 -2.76 -22.43 -34.89
CA THR A 3 -2.63 -21.12 -34.26
C THR A 3 -3.43 -20.13 -35.09
N GLU A 4 -4.67 -19.86 -34.68
CA GLU A 4 -5.45 -18.73 -35.18
C GLU A 4 -4.59 -17.47 -35.08
N ARG A 5 -4.31 -16.83 -36.23
CA ARG A 5 -3.65 -15.53 -36.25
C ARG A 5 -4.50 -14.56 -35.42
N PRO A 6 -3.95 -13.86 -34.43
CA PRO A 6 -4.72 -12.90 -33.65
C PRO A 6 -5.36 -11.89 -34.60
N ALA A 7 -6.66 -11.64 -34.42
CA ALA A 7 -7.39 -10.66 -35.19
C ALA A 7 -6.64 -9.34 -35.14
N ALA A 8 -6.51 -8.64 -36.27
CA ALA A 8 -5.75 -7.41 -36.35
C ALA A 8 -6.57 -6.33 -37.06
N LYS A 9 -6.42 -5.07 -36.63
CA LYS A 9 -7.12 -3.90 -37.15
C LYS A 9 -6.11 -2.84 -37.57
N LEU A 10 -6.41 -2.08 -38.62
CA LEU A 10 -5.60 -0.92 -38.98
C LEU A 10 -5.80 0.19 -37.95
N CYS A 11 -4.70 0.78 -37.50
CA CYS A 11 -4.72 1.97 -36.66
C CYS A 11 -5.33 3.13 -37.45
N PRO A 12 -6.32 3.85 -36.91
CA PRO A 12 -6.95 4.96 -37.61
C PRO A 12 -6.02 6.17 -37.82
N ASP A 13 -5.00 6.34 -36.98
CA ASP A 13 -4.11 7.50 -37.03
C ASP A 13 -2.92 7.31 -37.98
N CYS A 14 -2.29 6.12 -37.97
CA CYS A 14 -1.07 5.87 -38.75
C CYS A 14 -1.16 4.70 -39.74
N GLY A 15 -2.31 4.01 -39.82
CA GLY A 15 -2.53 2.91 -40.76
C GLY A 15 -1.78 1.61 -40.44
N GLN A 16 -1.04 1.54 -39.33
CA GLN A 16 -0.32 0.34 -38.93
C GLN A 16 -1.23 -0.77 -38.43
N ASN A 17 -0.82 -2.03 -38.61
CA ASN A 17 -1.60 -3.17 -38.15
C ASN A 17 -1.49 -3.35 -36.63
N VAL A 18 -2.63 -3.37 -35.94
CA VAL A 18 -2.74 -3.45 -34.49
C VAL A 18 -3.38 -4.80 -34.11
N PRO A 19 -2.70 -5.66 -33.34
CA PRO A 19 -3.28 -6.87 -32.79
C PRO A 19 -4.46 -6.54 -31.86
N VAL A 20 -5.50 -7.35 -31.92
CA VAL A 20 -6.70 -7.26 -31.08
C VAL A 20 -6.73 -8.48 -30.16
N ASP A 21 -6.68 -8.23 -28.86
CA ASP A 21 -7.05 -9.19 -27.82
C ASP A 21 -8.30 -8.63 -27.12
N PRO A 22 -9.45 -9.33 -27.13
CA PRO A 22 -10.68 -8.82 -26.53
C PRO A 22 -10.57 -8.60 -25.01
N ARG A 23 -9.55 -9.16 -24.34
CA ARG A 23 -9.30 -8.97 -22.91
C ARG A 23 -8.63 -7.62 -22.59
N PHE A 24 -7.99 -6.98 -23.56
CA PHE A 24 -7.18 -5.79 -23.33
C PHE A 24 -7.54 -4.63 -24.27
N VAL A 25 -7.07 -3.43 -23.93
CA VAL A 25 -7.28 -2.25 -24.77
C VAL A 25 -6.53 -2.41 -26.08
N THR A 26 -7.23 -2.23 -27.20
CA THR A 26 -6.59 -2.19 -28.53
C THR A 26 -5.95 -0.83 -28.73
N TRP A 27 -4.62 -0.78 -28.88
CA TRP A 27 -3.85 0.47 -28.98
C TRP A 27 -2.67 0.34 -29.95
N CYS A 28 -2.15 1.45 -30.48
CA CYS A 28 -1.03 1.45 -31.43
C CYS A 28 0.32 1.76 -30.76
N ALA A 29 1.30 0.85 -30.86
CA ALA A 29 2.64 1.04 -30.31
C ALA A 29 3.47 2.11 -31.06
N GLU A 30 3.20 2.32 -32.35
CA GLU A 30 3.94 3.28 -33.19
C GLU A 30 3.55 4.73 -32.89
N CYS A 31 2.27 5.07 -33.01
CA CYS A 31 1.81 6.45 -32.84
C CYS A 31 1.18 6.74 -31.46
N GLY A 32 0.98 5.72 -30.61
CA GLY A 32 0.34 5.88 -29.30
C GLY A 32 -1.18 6.00 -29.33
N TRP A 33 -1.82 5.79 -30.48
CA TRP A 33 -3.28 5.82 -30.59
C TRP A 33 -3.94 4.88 -29.58
N ASN A 34 -4.93 5.38 -28.84
CA ASN A 34 -5.72 4.66 -27.85
C ASN A 34 -4.91 4.01 -26.70
N VAL A 35 -3.70 4.51 -26.41
CA VAL A 35 -2.87 4.02 -25.29
C VAL A 35 -3.57 4.21 -23.94
N ASP A 36 -4.35 5.28 -23.82
CA ASP A 36 -5.10 5.63 -22.61
C ASP A 36 -6.53 6.10 -22.98
N PRO A 37 -7.47 5.16 -23.17
CA PRO A 37 -8.85 5.48 -23.59
C PRO A 37 -9.68 6.16 -22.49
N GLY A 38 -9.28 6.03 -21.22
CA GLY A 38 -10.03 6.57 -20.09
C GLY A 38 -9.70 8.05 -19.86
N SER A 39 -10.67 8.84 -19.42
CA SER A 39 -10.36 10.17 -18.88
C SER A 39 -9.54 10.01 -17.59
N PRO A 40 -8.53 10.86 -17.34
CA PRO A 40 -7.87 10.91 -16.05
C PRO A 40 -8.91 11.13 -14.96
N GLU A 41 -8.79 10.46 -13.82
CA GLU A 41 -9.61 10.77 -12.65
C GLU A 41 -9.33 12.22 -12.25
N ALA A 42 -10.36 13.07 -12.36
CA ALA A 42 -10.27 14.46 -11.96
C ALA A 42 -10.00 14.51 -10.44
N PRO A 43 -9.04 15.32 -9.97
CA PRO A 43 -8.83 15.48 -8.54
C PRO A 43 -10.09 16.05 -7.88
N GLU A 44 -10.41 15.63 -6.66
CA GLU A 44 -11.55 16.11 -5.88
C GLU A 44 -11.25 17.51 -5.29
N GLY A 45 -11.04 18.48 -6.18
CA GLY A 45 -10.84 19.88 -5.86
C GLY A 45 -9.41 20.40 -5.97
N ARG A 46 -9.26 21.71 -5.74
CA ARG A 46 -8.02 22.47 -5.99
C ARG A 46 -6.86 22.06 -5.07
N LEU A 47 -7.15 21.74 -3.82
CA LEU A 47 -6.12 21.37 -2.85
C LEU A 47 -5.49 20.01 -3.21
N GLU A 48 -6.31 19.04 -3.60
CA GLU A 48 -5.81 17.73 -4.02
C GLU A 48 -5.00 17.83 -5.32
N ALA A 49 -5.46 18.64 -6.28
CA ALA A 49 -4.71 18.95 -7.49
C ALA A 49 -3.31 19.53 -7.18
N LEU A 50 -3.25 20.49 -6.25
CA LEU A 50 -1.98 21.07 -5.80
C LEU A 50 -1.08 20.03 -5.13
N ARG A 51 -1.63 19.17 -4.26
CA ARG A 51 -0.87 18.08 -3.61
C ARG A 51 -0.29 17.11 -4.62
N ARG A 52 -1.08 16.67 -5.60
CA ARG A 52 -0.62 15.80 -6.71
C ARG A 52 0.50 16.47 -7.51
N GLN A 53 0.36 17.76 -7.81
CA GLN A 53 1.39 18.52 -8.53
C GLN A 53 2.70 18.66 -7.73
N LEU A 54 2.62 18.92 -6.43
CA LEU A 54 3.80 19.00 -5.55
C LEU A 54 4.48 17.64 -5.42
N ALA A 55 3.73 16.55 -5.23
CA ALA A 55 4.26 15.20 -5.21
C ALA A 55 4.99 14.85 -6.51
N ARG A 56 4.41 15.17 -7.66
CA ARG A 56 5.06 14.96 -8.96
C ARG A 56 6.37 15.73 -9.07
N ARG A 57 6.36 17.02 -8.74
CA ARG A 57 7.57 17.87 -8.78
C ARG A 57 8.68 17.36 -7.88
N HIS A 58 8.36 16.96 -6.65
CA HIS A 58 9.36 16.40 -5.73
C HIS A 58 9.92 15.07 -6.24
N GLY A 59 9.08 14.21 -6.83
CA GLY A 59 9.51 12.95 -7.43
C GLY A 59 10.47 13.16 -8.61
N GLU A 60 10.16 14.13 -9.48
CA GLU A 60 11.00 14.53 -10.62
C GLU A 60 12.33 15.16 -10.17
N GLN A 61 12.30 16.02 -9.14
CA GLN A 61 13.51 16.61 -8.55
C GLN A 61 14.43 15.55 -7.95
N LEU A 62 13.89 14.63 -7.14
CA LEU A 62 14.66 13.55 -6.54
C LEU A 62 15.29 12.62 -7.59
N PHE A 63 14.56 12.36 -8.68
CA PHE A 63 15.08 11.61 -9.81
C PHE A 63 16.28 12.33 -10.45
N ALA A 64 16.16 13.63 -10.71
CA ALA A 64 17.19 14.45 -11.36
C ALA A 64 18.43 14.71 -10.48
N GLU A 65 18.24 14.95 -9.18
CA GLU A 65 19.33 15.21 -8.23
C GLU A 65 20.20 13.98 -7.96
N GLY A 66 19.65 12.78 -8.16
CA GLY A 66 20.27 11.54 -7.73
C GLY A 66 20.15 11.33 -6.22
N ILE A 67 19.70 10.14 -5.81
CA ILE A 67 19.53 9.83 -4.39
C ILE A 67 20.80 9.16 -3.88
N ASP A 68 21.55 9.90 -3.06
CA ASP A 68 22.65 9.34 -2.27
C ASP A 68 22.10 8.69 -0.99
N GLY A 69 22.76 7.68 -0.44
CA GLY A 69 22.36 7.02 0.81
C GLY A 69 22.48 7.87 2.08
N ARG A 70 22.96 9.12 2.00
CA ARG A 70 23.20 9.98 3.18
C ARG A 70 21.97 10.78 3.58
N ALA A 71 21.37 10.44 4.72
CA ALA A 71 20.30 11.21 5.33
C ALA A 71 20.77 12.65 5.62
N HIS A 72 20.35 13.60 4.79
CA HIS A 72 20.57 15.01 5.06
C HIS A 72 19.59 15.45 6.14
N LYS A 73 20.07 16.20 7.15
CA LYS A 73 19.20 16.80 8.17
C LYS A 73 18.38 17.90 7.52
N ASP A 74 17.23 17.54 6.95
CA ASP A 74 16.30 18.47 6.35
C ASP A 74 15.56 19.24 7.46
N PRO A 75 15.55 20.59 7.47
CA PRO A 75 14.74 21.38 8.40
C PRO A 75 13.26 20.97 8.39
N SER A 76 12.73 20.50 7.27
CA SER A 76 11.36 19.99 7.14
C SER A 76 11.13 18.76 8.02
N SER A 77 12.12 17.88 8.15
CA SER A 77 12.07 16.71 9.03
C SER A 77 12.10 17.09 10.52
N VAL A 78 12.80 18.17 10.88
CA VAL A 78 12.81 18.69 12.26
C VAL A 78 11.45 19.31 12.59
N LEU A 79 10.91 20.14 11.69
CA LEU A 79 9.58 20.74 11.85
C LEU A 79 8.48 19.68 11.91
N ALA A 80 8.54 18.65 11.06
CA ALA A 80 7.62 17.52 11.10
C ALA A 80 7.64 16.79 12.45
N ARG A 81 8.84 16.55 13.01
CA ARG A 81 8.97 15.95 14.35
C ARG A 81 8.41 16.85 15.44
N ALA A 82 8.68 18.16 15.38
CA ALA A 82 8.14 19.13 16.33
C ALA A 82 6.60 19.16 16.29
N LEU A 83 6.02 19.19 15.08
CA LEU A 83 4.57 19.15 14.87
C LEU A 83 3.95 17.84 15.36
N ALA A 84 4.59 16.71 15.07
CA ALA A 84 4.15 15.40 15.57
C ALA A 84 4.18 15.33 17.10
N LEU A 85 5.21 15.88 17.75
CA LEU A 85 5.27 15.99 19.21
C LEU A 85 4.17 16.89 19.77
N LEU A 86 3.86 18.01 19.10
CA LEU A 86 2.75 18.89 19.47
C LEU A 86 1.40 18.15 19.41
N VAL A 87 1.16 17.35 18.38
CA VAL A 87 -0.05 16.52 18.26
C VAL A 87 -0.18 15.57 19.44
N HIS A 88 0.90 14.85 19.81
CA HIS A 88 0.89 13.97 20.99
C HIS A 88 0.72 14.75 22.29
N ALA A 89 1.30 15.94 22.40
CA ALA A 89 1.18 16.82 23.56
C ALA A 89 -0.26 17.31 23.76
N VAL A 90 -1.04 17.52 22.71
CA VAL A 90 -2.48 17.87 22.81
C VAL A 90 -3.26 16.76 23.50
N THR A 91 -3.09 15.49 23.08
CA THR A 91 -3.77 14.36 23.73
C THR A 91 -3.31 14.18 25.18
N LEU A 92 -2.01 14.29 25.43
CA LEU A 92 -1.48 14.21 26.79
C LEU A 92 -2.01 15.33 27.67
N GLY A 93 -2.07 16.56 27.16
CA GLY A 93 -2.63 17.72 27.84
C GLY A 93 -4.10 17.53 28.21
N LEU A 94 -4.92 16.98 27.32
CA LEU A 94 -6.32 16.62 27.61
C LEU A 94 -6.43 15.57 28.71
N ALA A 95 -5.57 14.54 28.69
CA ALA A 95 -5.56 13.50 29.71
C ALA A 95 -5.16 14.06 31.09
N VAL A 96 -4.09 14.86 31.14
CA VAL A 96 -3.61 15.48 32.38
C VAL A 96 -4.64 16.48 32.91
N ALA A 97 -5.19 17.35 32.06
CA ALA A 97 -6.23 18.30 32.47
C ALA A 97 -7.47 17.57 33.00
N GLY A 98 -7.93 16.51 32.33
CA GLY A 98 -9.04 15.68 32.78
C GLY A 98 -8.76 15.04 34.15
N ALA A 99 -7.56 14.50 34.36
CA ALA A 99 -7.16 13.93 35.65
C ALA A 99 -7.07 14.99 36.76
N VAL A 100 -6.47 16.15 36.49
CA VAL A 100 -6.36 17.25 37.47
C VAL A 100 -7.74 17.77 37.86
N VAL A 101 -8.65 17.97 36.90
CA VAL A 101 -10.03 18.40 37.15
C VAL A 101 -10.80 17.34 37.95
N LEU A 102 -10.59 16.05 37.65
CA LEU A 102 -11.24 14.95 38.37
C LEU A 102 -10.78 14.87 39.84
N VAL A 103 -9.49 15.06 40.09
CA VAL A 103 -8.89 15.03 41.43
C VAL A 103 -9.19 16.33 42.21
N SER A 104 -9.19 17.49 41.55
CA SER A 104 -9.42 18.78 42.21
C SER A 104 -10.91 19.11 42.38
N GLY A 105 -11.77 18.53 41.54
CA GLY A 105 -13.22 18.73 41.52
C GLY A 105 -13.99 17.87 42.53
N ILE A 106 -13.29 17.19 43.45
CA ILE A 106 -13.89 16.41 44.54
C ILE A 106 -14.83 17.32 45.34
N GLY A 107 -16.14 17.15 45.13
CA GLY A 107 -17.19 17.94 45.79
C GLY A 107 -18.23 18.58 44.85
N THR A 108 -18.01 18.61 43.53
CA THR A 108 -19.00 19.11 42.57
C THR A 108 -19.26 18.14 41.41
N PHE A 109 -20.54 17.92 41.09
CA PHE A 109 -20.93 17.04 39.97
C PHE A 109 -20.38 17.56 38.63
N SER A 110 -20.38 18.88 38.42
CA SER A 110 -19.88 19.51 37.19
C SER A 110 -18.38 19.31 36.98
N GLY A 111 -17.57 19.39 38.05
CA GLY A 111 -16.14 19.10 37.99
C GLY A 111 -15.86 17.65 37.61
N TRP A 112 -16.56 16.71 38.25
CA TRP A 112 -16.44 15.28 37.91
C TRP A 112 -16.86 15.01 36.46
N ALA A 113 -18.01 15.53 36.03
CA ALA A 113 -18.51 15.36 34.67
C ALA A 113 -17.54 15.92 33.61
N LEU A 114 -16.95 17.10 33.85
CA LEU A 114 -15.95 17.69 32.96
C LEU A 114 -14.66 16.87 32.92
N GLY A 115 -14.17 16.41 34.08
CA GLY A 115 -12.97 15.56 34.16
C GLY A 115 -13.14 14.25 33.38
N VAL A 116 -14.28 13.58 33.57
CA VAL A 116 -14.64 12.35 32.83
C VAL A 116 -14.77 12.62 31.33
N LEU A 117 -15.40 13.74 30.94
CA LEU A 117 -15.52 14.12 29.52
C LEU A 117 -14.14 14.32 28.88
N LEU A 118 -13.24 15.06 29.52
CA LEU A 118 -11.88 15.30 29.01
C LEU A 118 -11.08 14.00 28.89
N LEU A 119 -11.17 13.11 29.89
CA LEU A 119 -10.54 11.78 29.83
C LEU A 119 -11.14 10.91 28.73
N GLY A 120 -12.46 10.98 28.52
CA GLY A 120 -13.14 10.31 27.42
C GLY A 120 -12.64 10.78 26.06
N ILE A 121 -12.55 12.09 25.86
CA ILE A 121 -11.98 12.68 24.63
C ILE A 121 -10.53 12.25 24.46
N ALA A 122 -9.69 12.39 25.48
CA ALA A 122 -8.29 11.96 25.43
C ALA A 122 -8.16 10.47 25.07
N PHE A 123 -9.02 9.62 25.65
CA PHE A 123 -9.08 8.21 25.32
C PHE A 123 -9.43 7.98 23.85
N VAL A 124 -10.45 8.65 23.29
CA VAL A 124 -10.82 8.50 21.87
C VAL A 124 -9.69 8.97 20.94
N LEU A 125 -9.04 10.08 21.27
CA LEU A 125 -8.02 10.74 20.45
C LEU A 125 -6.61 10.16 20.61
N ARG A 126 -6.38 9.25 21.57
CA ARG A 126 -5.06 8.71 21.88
C ARG A 126 -4.38 8.03 20.70
N PRO A 127 -3.03 8.05 20.62
CA PRO A 127 -2.28 7.26 19.66
C PRO A 127 -2.67 5.78 19.73
N ARG A 128 -3.05 5.21 18.58
CA ARG A 128 -3.40 3.79 18.47
C ARG A 128 -2.21 3.00 17.95
N PHE A 129 -1.63 2.19 18.82
CA PHE A 129 -0.66 1.18 18.42
C PHE A 129 -1.43 0.04 17.75
N GLY A 130 -1.08 -0.31 16.51
CA GLY A 130 -1.78 -1.35 15.75
C GLY A 130 -1.91 -2.65 16.54
N SER A 131 -2.95 -3.42 16.26
CA SER A 131 -3.13 -4.77 16.80
C SER A 131 -3.07 -5.78 15.65
N LEU A 132 -2.70 -7.01 15.98
CA LEU A 132 -2.94 -8.13 15.07
C LEU A 132 -4.45 -8.38 14.94
N PRO A 133 -4.90 -8.97 13.83
CA PRO A 133 -6.29 -9.42 13.69
C PRO A 133 -6.67 -10.28 14.89
N ALA A 134 -7.76 -9.90 15.58
CA ALA A 134 -8.26 -10.64 16.74
C ALA A 134 -9.23 -11.76 16.33
N THR A 135 -9.85 -11.62 15.15
CA THR A 135 -10.72 -12.62 14.55
C THR A 135 -9.88 -13.61 13.74
N GLY A 136 -10.27 -14.88 13.73
CA GLY A 136 -9.60 -15.93 12.95
C GLY A 136 -9.84 -15.85 11.44
N GLU A 137 -10.26 -14.70 10.93
CA GLU A 137 -10.57 -14.48 9.51
C GLU A 137 -9.30 -14.34 8.69
N GLU A 138 -8.32 -13.56 9.17
CA GLU A 138 -7.00 -13.44 8.57
C GLU A 138 -6.01 -14.38 9.29
N PRO A 139 -5.41 -15.37 8.61
CA PRO A 139 -4.38 -16.22 9.21
C PRO A 139 -3.19 -15.40 9.70
N VAL A 140 -2.85 -15.56 10.99
CA VAL A 140 -1.63 -15.00 11.57
C VAL A 140 -0.63 -16.14 11.77
N LEU A 141 0.53 -16.01 11.16
CA LEU A 141 1.64 -16.96 11.25
C LEU A 141 2.75 -16.37 12.12
N TYR A 142 3.29 -17.20 12.97
CA TYR A 142 4.53 -16.97 13.70
C TYR A 142 5.62 -17.87 13.15
N ARG A 143 6.86 -17.66 13.61
CA ARG A 143 8.04 -18.40 13.13
C ARG A 143 7.91 -19.93 13.22
N ALA A 144 7.18 -20.44 14.21
CA ALA A 144 6.95 -21.88 14.35
C ALA A 144 5.96 -22.43 13.32
N ASP A 145 5.06 -21.60 12.78
CA ASP A 145 4.05 -21.99 11.82
C ASP A 145 4.59 -22.02 10.38
N ALA A 146 5.58 -21.16 10.08
CA ALA A 146 6.18 -21.02 8.75
C ALA A 146 7.70 -20.74 8.80
N PRO A 147 8.52 -21.67 9.33
CA PRO A 147 9.95 -21.45 9.53
C PRO A 147 10.73 -21.09 8.25
N HIS A 148 10.39 -21.65 7.09
CA HIS A 148 11.05 -21.35 5.82
C HIS A 148 10.70 -19.94 5.32
N LEU A 149 9.43 -19.52 5.44
CA LEU A 149 9.04 -18.14 5.10
C LEU A 149 9.75 -17.12 5.99
N PHE A 150 9.77 -17.35 7.30
CA PHE A 150 10.49 -16.46 8.22
C PHE A 150 12.00 -16.48 7.99
N GLY A 151 12.57 -17.63 7.60
CA GLY A 151 13.97 -17.75 7.19
C GLY A 151 14.30 -16.87 5.98
N LEU A 152 13.45 -16.92 4.94
CA LEU A 152 13.59 -16.05 3.77
C LEU A 152 13.50 -14.56 4.14
N ILE A 153 12.54 -14.19 4.98
CA ILE A 153 12.37 -12.81 5.46
C ILE A 153 13.63 -12.34 6.21
N ASP A 154 14.22 -13.19 7.06
CA ASP A 154 15.44 -12.84 7.79
C ASP A 154 16.65 -12.71 6.89
N GLU A 155 16.78 -13.57 5.87
CA GLU A 155 17.85 -13.49 4.87
C GLU A 155 17.78 -12.17 4.09
N VAL A 156 16.59 -11.80 3.63
CA VAL A 156 16.34 -10.52 2.98
C VAL A 156 16.62 -9.35 3.93
N ALA A 157 16.15 -9.44 5.18
CA ALA A 157 16.39 -8.39 6.18
C ALA A 157 17.89 -8.17 6.43
N ALA A 158 18.68 -9.24 6.46
CA ALA A 158 20.14 -9.16 6.61
C ALA A 158 20.80 -8.42 5.44
N VAL A 159 20.39 -8.70 4.19
CA VAL A 159 20.92 -7.99 3.01
C VAL A 159 20.52 -6.51 3.01
N VAL A 160 19.28 -6.22 3.39
CA VAL A 160 18.76 -4.85 3.41
C VAL A 160 19.37 -4.02 4.55
N GLY A 161 19.78 -4.66 5.65
CA GLY A 161 20.39 -4.01 6.82
C GLY A 161 19.38 -3.68 7.91
N THR A 162 18.37 -4.54 8.11
CA THR A 162 17.33 -4.38 9.14
C THR A 162 17.06 -5.70 9.85
N ARG A 163 16.24 -5.68 10.91
CA ARG A 163 15.74 -6.92 11.53
C ARG A 163 14.53 -7.48 10.77
N GLY A 164 14.30 -8.79 10.86
CA GLY A 164 13.09 -9.43 10.34
C GLY A 164 11.79 -9.00 11.06
N VAL A 165 10.73 -9.76 10.79
CA VAL A 165 9.39 -9.52 11.36
C VAL A 165 9.05 -10.48 12.50
N ASP A 166 8.10 -10.07 13.34
CA ASP A 166 7.65 -10.83 14.51
C ASP A 166 6.40 -11.68 14.21
N ALA A 167 5.65 -11.34 13.15
CA ALA A 167 4.45 -12.04 12.70
C ALA A 167 4.23 -11.80 11.19
N VAL A 168 3.55 -12.74 10.52
CA VAL A 168 3.05 -12.59 9.15
C VAL A 168 1.53 -12.74 9.17
N VAL A 169 0.81 -11.78 8.59
CA VAL A 169 -0.65 -11.83 8.40
C VAL A 169 -0.93 -12.09 6.93
N ILE A 170 -1.67 -13.14 6.62
CA ILE A 170 -2.01 -13.50 5.24
C ILE A 170 -3.36 -12.87 4.87
N GLN A 171 -3.38 -12.15 3.76
CA GLN A 171 -4.55 -11.41 3.27
C GLN A 171 -4.85 -11.77 1.81
N ALA A 172 -5.99 -11.34 1.29
CA ALA A 172 -6.42 -11.64 -0.09
C ALA A 172 -5.95 -10.62 -1.12
N ASP A 173 -5.57 -9.42 -0.69
CA ASP A 173 -5.30 -8.28 -1.55
C ASP A 173 -4.05 -8.43 -2.42
N ALA A 174 -3.95 -7.57 -3.44
CA ALA A 174 -2.78 -7.47 -4.31
C ALA A 174 -1.73 -6.53 -3.70
N ASN A 175 -1.29 -6.82 -2.47
CA ASN A 175 -0.42 -5.94 -1.71
C ASN A 175 0.56 -6.71 -0.81
N ALA A 176 1.63 -6.03 -0.39
CA ALA A 176 2.47 -6.44 0.72
C ALA A 176 2.81 -5.19 1.54
N SER A 177 2.88 -5.30 2.86
CA SER A 177 3.32 -4.17 3.70
C SER A 177 3.93 -4.61 5.01
N VAL A 178 4.95 -3.91 5.48
CA VAL A 178 5.48 -4.10 6.85
C VAL A 178 5.07 -2.94 7.74
N SER A 179 4.41 -3.23 8.86
CA SER A 179 3.98 -2.24 9.85
C SER A 179 4.36 -2.64 11.27
N THR A 180 4.20 -1.72 12.23
CA THR A 180 4.43 -1.99 13.65
C THR A 180 3.13 -2.16 14.45
N TYR A 181 3.12 -3.08 15.40
CA TYR A 181 1.99 -3.35 16.29
C TYR A 181 2.43 -3.39 17.77
N GLY A 182 1.47 -3.08 18.65
CA GLY A 182 1.66 -3.05 20.10
C GLY A 182 2.58 -1.93 20.61
N ILE A 183 2.60 -1.77 21.93
CA ILE A 183 3.41 -0.75 22.62
C ILE A 183 4.91 -1.00 22.40
N ARG A 184 5.32 -2.27 22.25
CA ARG A 184 6.71 -2.66 21.98
C ARG A 184 7.13 -2.49 20.51
N GLN A 185 6.24 -1.99 19.64
CA GLN A 185 6.52 -1.75 18.22
C GLN A 185 7.10 -3.00 17.50
N ARG A 186 6.48 -4.15 17.74
CA ARG A 186 6.81 -5.40 17.01
C ARG A 186 6.43 -5.24 15.54
N ARG A 187 7.15 -5.88 14.63
CA ARG A 187 6.91 -5.79 13.18
C ARG A 187 5.98 -6.91 12.72
N VAL A 188 5.04 -6.56 11.86
CA VAL A 188 4.17 -7.52 11.18
C VAL A 188 4.27 -7.28 9.67
N LEU A 189 4.53 -8.36 8.92
CA LEU A 189 4.37 -8.37 7.47
C LEU A 189 2.92 -8.74 7.17
N ARG A 190 2.21 -7.89 6.45
CA ARG A 190 0.93 -8.21 5.82
C ARG A 190 1.25 -8.66 4.40
N LEU A 191 0.92 -9.90 4.10
CA LEU A 191 1.22 -10.55 2.83
C LEU A 191 -0.09 -10.89 2.11
N GLY A 192 -0.39 -10.13 1.08
CA GLY A 192 -1.54 -10.37 0.22
C GLY A 192 -1.25 -11.48 -0.78
N LEU A 193 -2.06 -12.55 -0.75
CA LEU A 193 -1.95 -13.66 -1.69
C LEU A 193 -2.26 -13.24 -3.13
N GLY A 194 -3.11 -12.23 -3.32
CA GLY A 194 -3.36 -11.66 -4.65
C GLY A 194 -2.08 -11.17 -5.33
N LEU A 195 -1.12 -10.67 -4.55
CA LEU A 195 0.20 -10.30 -5.05
C LEU A 195 1.16 -11.50 -5.05
N TRP A 196 1.30 -12.19 -3.91
CA TRP A 196 2.30 -13.26 -3.74
C TRP A 196 2.19 -14.38 -4.78
N GLU A 197 0.97 -14.74 -5.16
CA GLU A 197 0.70 -15.85 -6.09
C GLU A 197 1.02 -15.54 -7.54
N VAL A 198 1.07 -14.25 -7.91
CA VAL A 198 1.35 -13.81 -9.29
C VAL A 198 2.82 -13.40 -9.50
N LEU A 199 3.61 -13.40 -8.42
CA LEU A 199 5.03 -13.10 -8.42
C LEU A 199 5.88 -14.37 -8.59
N THR A 200 6.94 -14.27 -9.39
CA THR A 200 7.99 -15.29 -9.44
C THR A 200 8.77 -15.35 -8.12
N PRO A 201 9.50 -16.43 -7.80
CA PRO A 201 10.29 -16.52 -6.58
C PRO A 201 11.27 -15.34 -6.40
N ARG A 202 11.91 -14.87 -7.47
CA ARG A 202 12.81 -13.70 -7.41
C ARG A 202 12.04 -12.40 -7.13
N GLN A 203 10.86 -12.23 -7.72
CA GLN A 203 10.01 -11.07 -7.45
C GLN A 203 9.44 -11.08 -6.02
N ARG A 204 9.19 -12.26 -5.43
CA ARG A 204 8.84 -12.43 -4.01
C ARG A 204 9.96 -11.93 -3.09
N VAL A 205 11.22 -12.22 -3.42
CA VAL A 205 12.38 -11.63 -2.72
C VAL A 205 12.44 -10.12 -2.91
N ALA A 206 12.17 -9.63 -4.14
CA ALA A 206 12.21 -8.20 -4.44
C ALA A 206 11.19 -7.41 -3.61
N VAL A 207 9.95 -7.90 -3.51
CA VAL A 207 8.91 -7.23 -2.72
C VAL A 207 9.24 -7.24 -1.23
N LEU A 208 9.78 -8.35 -0.71
CA LEU A 208 10.25 -8.37 0.68
C LEU A 208 11.40 -7.38 0.91
N GLY A 209 12.33 -7.27 -0.05
CA GLY A 209 13.44 -6.32 0.01
C GLY A 209 12.96 -4.87 0.01
N HIS A 210 11.93 -4.57 -0.78
CA HIS A 210 11.24 -3.28 -0.81
C HIS A 210 10.63 -2.95 0.55
N GLU A 211 9.74 -3.82 1.05
CA GLU A 211 9.01 -3.58 2.29
C GLU A 211 9.91 -3.44 3.53
N LEU A 212 10.96 -4.27 3.60
CA LEU A 212 11.96 -4.19 4.66
C LEU A 212 12.89 -2.96 4.49
N GLY A 213 13.07 -2.48 3.25
CA GLY A 213 13.86 -1.31 2.90
C GLY A 213 13.43 -0.02 3.59
N HIS A 214 12.12 0.17 3.82
CA HIS A 214 11.57 1.31 4.57
C HIS A 214 12.13 1.42 5.99
N TYR A 215 12.53 0.29 6.60
CA TYR A 215 13.04 0.25 7.97
C TYR A 215 14.56 0.37 8.08
N ALA A 216 15.31 0.18 6.99
CA ALA A 216 16.77 0.31 7.00
C ALA A 216 17.22 1.76 6.79
N ASN A 217 16.51 2.51 5.94
CA ASN A 217 16.96 3.82 5.46
C ASN A 217 16.50 5.01 6.30
N GLY A 218 15.94 4.76 7.49
CA GLY A 218 15.57 5.83 8.43
C GLY A 218 14.42 6.71 7.94
N ASP A 219 13.40 6.10 7.33
CA ASP A 219 12.22 6.83 6.85
C ASP A 219 11.52 7.56 8.01
N THR A 220 11.53 8.89 7.94
CA THR A 220 10.89 9.77 8.92
C THR A 220 9.41 9.49 9.13
N ARG A 221 8.69 9.07 8.09
CA ARG A 221 7.24 8.78 8.12
C ARG A 221 6.95 7.40 8.72
N HIS A 222 7.88 6.46 8.63
CA HIS A 222 7.84 5.17 9.33
C HIS A 222 8.39 5.24 10.76
N GLY A 223 9.03 6.35 11.13
CA GLY A 223 9.39 6.64 12.52
C GLY A 223 8.14 6.72 13.41
N ALA A 224 8.16 6.00 14.54
CA ALA A 224 6.99 5.85 15.42
C ALA A 224 6.30 7.17 15.81
N ILE A 225 7.06 8.26 16.00
CA ILE A 225 6.50 9.55 16.42
C ILE A 225 5.62 10.17 15.32
N VAL A 226 6.16 10.30 14.10
CA VAL A 226 5.47 10.93 12.97
C VAL A 226 4.37 10.03 12.44
N HIS A 227 4.63 8.73 12.31
CA HIS A 227 3.63 7.75 11.88
C HIS A 227 2.38 7.80 12.77
N ASN A 228 2.56 7.74 14.09
CA ASN A 228 1.44 7.78 15.03
C ASN A 228 0.74 9.15 15.04
N ALA A 229 1.46 10.25 14.80
CA ALA A 229 0.83 11.57 14.69
C ALA A 229 -0.05 11.67 13.44
N LEU A 230 0.42 11.21 12.27
CA LEU A 230 -0.39 11.15 11.04
C LEU A 230 -1.64 10.30 11.23
N ARG A 231 -1.50 9.11 11.86
CA ARG A 231 -2.66 8.25 12.18
C ARG A 231 -3.63 8.89 13.15
N SER A 232 -3.12 9.59 14.17
CA SER A 232 -3.96 10.30 15.15
C SER A 232 -4.72 11.42 14.45
N LEU A 233 -4.06 12.27 13.66
CA LEU A 233 -4.70 13.33 12.89
C LEU A 233 -5.75 12.79 11.92
N ALA A 234 -5.47 11.70 11.20
CA ALA A 234 -6.46 11.07 10.31
C ALA A 234 -7.69 10.59 11.09
N LEU A 235 -7.49 9.98 12.27
CA LEU A 235 -8.57 9.57 13.16
C LEU A 235 -9.36 10.78 13.69
N TRP A 236 -8.68 11.88 14.03
CA TRP A 236 -9.32 13.11 14.49
C TRP A 236 -10.16 13.71 13.37
N VAL A 237 -9.64 13.80 12.14
CA VAL A 237 -10.42 14.23 10.96
C VAL A 237 -11.65 13.36 10.79
N TYR A 238 -11.51 12.03 10.88
CA TYR A 238 -12.64 11.11 10.79
C TYR A 238 -13.74 11.41 11.82
N PHE A 239 -13.38 11.62 13.09
CA PHE A 239 -14.35 11.96 14.15
C PHE A 239 -14.95 13.37 14.01
N LEU A 240 -14.23 14.29 13.38
CA LEU A 240 -14.69 15.65 13.12
C LEU A 240 -15.49 15.77 11.81
N SER A 241 -15.50 14.73 10.97
CA SER A 241 -16.18 14.73 9.68
C SER A 241 -17.70 14.83 9.84
N PRO A 242 -18.37 15.62 8.99
CA PRO A 242 -19.81 15.79 9.09
C PRO A 242 -20.52 14.48 8.77
N LYS A 243 -21.56 14.16 9.52
CA LYS A 243 -22.43 13.03 9.19
C LYS A 243 -23.22 13.33 7.90
N PRO A 244 -23.25 12.40 6.93
CA PRO A 244 -24.16 12.52 5.79
C PRO A 244 -25.60 12.42 6.29
N CYS A 245 -26.48 13.32 5.83
CA CYS A 245 -27.89 13.43 6.23
C CYS A 245 -28.15 13.73 7.73
N PRO A 246 -27.71 14.89 8.25
CA PRO A 246 -27.82 15.21 9.66
C PRO A 246 -29.25 15.60 10.11
N THR A 247 -29.61 15.17 11.32
CA THR A 247 -30.73 15.77 12.10
C THR A 247 -30.46 17.25 12.41
N MET A 248 -31.43 17.98 12.95
CA MET A 248 -31.22 19.41 13.29
C MET A 248 -30.12 19.64 14.33
N THR A 249 -30.07 18.79 15.35
CA THR A 249 -29.01 18.82 16.38
C THR A 249 -27.64 18.46 15.79
N GLU A 250 -27.58 17.49 14.87
CA GLU A 250 -26.35 17.12 14.17
C GLU A 250 -25.88 18.19 13.18
N ARG A 251 -26.78 19.00 12.59
CA ARG A 251 -26.38 20.16 11.77
C ARG A 251 -25.66 21.20 12.60
N PHE A 252 -26.19 21.51 13.78
CA PHE A 252 -25.54 22.43 14.70
C PHE A 252 -24.17 21.90 15.13
N ALA A 253 -24.08 20.60 15.48
CA ALA A 253 -22.81 19.96 15.77
C ALA A 253 -21.83 20.04 14.59
N ASN A 254 -22.28 19.74 13.36
CA ASN A 254 -21.44 19.85 12.15
C ASN A 254 -20.90 21.27 11.95
N TYR A 255 -21.71 22.30 12.22
CA TYR A 255 -21.28 23.70 12.12
C TYR A 255 -20.23 24.03 13.19
N LEU A 256 -20.48 23.65 14.45
CA LEU A 256 -19.55 23.86 15.56
C LEU A 256 -18.20 23.15 15.33
N MET A 257 -18.25 21.94 14.75
CA MET A 257 -17.07 21.10 14.50
C MET A 257 -16.31 21.50 13.22
N ALA A 258 -16.85 22.42 12.42
CA ALA A 258 -16.21 22.86 11.18
C ALA A 258 -14.84 23.49 11.44
N VAL A 259 -14.71 24.40 12.42
CA VAL A 259 -13.45 25.09 12.72
C VAL A 259 -12.38 24.11 13.22
N PRO A 260 -12.63 23.27 14.25
CA PRO A 260 -11.67 22.23 14.65
C PRO A 260 -11.29 21.30 13.51
N ARG A 261 -12.24 20.89 12.66
CA ARG A 261 -11.99 20.03 11.50
C ARG A 261 -11.00 20.68 10.54
N TRP A 262 -11.19 21.94 10.18
CA TRP A 262 -10.30 22.66 9.27
C TRP A 262 -8.89 22.81 9.85
N VAL A 263 -8.77 23.08 11.15
CA VAL A 263 -7.46 23.18 11.83
C VAL A 263 -6.75 21.83 11.81
N VAL A 264 -7.41 20.75 12.25
CA VAL A 264 -6.82 19.40 12.27
C VAL A 264 -6.46 18.92 10.87
N TYR A 265 -7.34 19.16 9.90
CA TYR A 265 -7.07 18.82 8.50
C TYR A 265 -5.89 19.64 7.94
N GLY A 266 -5.80 20.93 8.26
CA GLY A 266 -4.66 21.78 7.88
C GLY A 266 -3.34 21.28 8.46
N VAL A 267 -3.33 20.86 9.74
CA VAL A 267 -2.17 20.25 10.40
C VAL A 267 -1.79 18.92 9.75
N LEU A 268 -2.78 18.08 9.41
CA LEU A 268 -2.57 16.83 8.68
C LEU A 268 -1.92 17.08 7.33
N VAL A 269 -2.46 18.02 6.55
CA VAL A 269 -1.91 18.41 5.24
C VAL A 269 -0.49 18.95 5.39
N LEU A 270 -0.24 19.84 6.36
CA LEU A 270 1.08 20.40 6.61
C LEU A 270 2.10 19.31 6.97
N LEU A 271 1.77 18.41 7.90
CA LEU A 271 2.66 17.34 8.32
C LEU A 271 2.95 16.36 7.16
N ASP A 272 1.93 16.06 6.36
CA ASP A 272 2.06 15.25 5.15
C ASP A 272 3.00 15.90 4.12
N GLN A 273 2.85 17.20 3.85
CA GLN A 273 3.73 17.95 2.94
C GLN A 273 5.18 18.02 3.45
N LEU A 274 5.38 18.26 4.75
CA LEU A 274 6.72 18.30 5.36
C LEU A 274 7.46 16.96 5.29
N THR A 275 6.73 15.85 5.17
CA THR A 275 7.30 14.50 5.10
C THR A 275 7.31 13.90 3.69
N LEU A 276 6.67 14.54 2.71
CA LEU A 276 6.48 14.02 1.36
C LEU A 276 7.79 13.73 0.64
N ARG A 277 8.74 14.69 0.63
CA ARG A 277 10.04 14.50 -0.03
C ARG A 277 10.84 13.37 0.62
N ALA A 278 10.79 13.25 1.95
CA ALA A 278 11.46 12.18 2.68
C ALA A 278 10.82 10.80 2.39
N ALA A 279 9.49 10.75 2.31
CA ALA A 279 8.76 9.54 1.94
C ALA A 279 9.10 9.09 0.51
N GLN A 280 9.06 10.00 -0.47
CA GLN A 280 9.43 9.68 -1.85
C GLN A 280 10.88 9.23 -1.98
N ARG A 281 11.79 9.83 -1.22
CA ARG A 281 13.18 9.36 -1.15
C ARG A 281 13.27 7.93 -0.59
N ALA A 282 12.47 7.63 0.44
CA ALA A 282 12.44 6.30 1.03
C ALA A 282 11.95 5.24 0.03
N GLU A 283 10.99 5.56 -0.84
CA GLU A 283 10.53 4.68 -1.93
C GLU A 283 11.68 4.29 -2.87
N TYR A 284 12.44 5.25 -3.38
CA TYR A 284 13.59 4.94 -4.25
C TYR A 284 14.70 4.15 -3.53
N LEU A 285 14.92 4.40 -2.23
CA LEU A 285 15.87 3.63 -1.44
C LEU A 285 15.36 2.21 -1.13
N ALA A 286 14.05 2.03 -1.01
CA ALA A 286 13.40 0.74 -0.90
C ALA A 286 13.48 -0.04 -2.23
N ASP A 287 13.35 0.65 -3.37
CA ASP A 287 13.60 0.05 -4.70
C ASP A 287 15.04 -0.43 -4.86
N GLU A 288 16.00 0.35 -4.39
CA GLU A 288 17.41 -0.06 -4.36
C GLU A 288 17.62 -1.26 -3.41
N ALA A 289 16.93 -1.30 -2.26
CA ALA A 289 16.95 -2.44 -1.35
C ALA A 289 16.37 -3.71 -2.00
N ALA A 290 15.27 -3.58 -2.75
CA ALA A 290 14.69 -4.66 -3.55
C ALA A 290 15.69 -5.18 -4.60
N ALA A 291 16.34 -4.28 -5.33
CA ALA A 291 17.34 -4.63 -6.33
C ALA A 291 18.57 -5.31 -5.71
N ARG A 292 19.06 -4.84 -4.55
CA ARG A 292 20.16 -5.49 -3.83
C ARG A 292 19.79 -6.89 -3.34
N ALA A 293 18.57 -7.08 -2.84
CA ALA A 293 18.11 -8.38 -2.36
C ALA A 293 17.92 -9.38 -3.50
N ALA A 294 17.21 -8.99 -4.56
CA ALA A 294 16.67 -9.91 -5.57
C ALA A 294 17.27 -9.80 -6.98
N SER A 295 18.12 -8.80 -7.24
CA SER A 295 18.60 -8.26 -8.54
C SER A 295 17.79 -7.09 -9.10
N THR A 296 18.48 -6.26 -9.90
CA THR A 296 17.85 -5.14 -10.64
C THR A 296 16.72 -5.62 -11.54
N ASP A 297 16.92 -6.70 -12.30
CA ASP A 297 15.90 -7.23 -13.22
C ASP A 297 14.63 -7.63 -12.46
N ALA A 298 14.78 -8.36 -11.35
CA ALA A 298 13.65 -8.78 -10.52
C ALA A 298 12.89 -7.59 -9.92
N ALA A 299 13.59 -6.52 -9.55
CA ALA A 299 12.97 -5.30 -9.03
C ALA A 299 12.22 -4.51 -10.13
N VAL A 300 12.77 -4.43 -11.35
CA VAL A 300 12.10 -3.83 -12.51
C VAL A 300 10.86 -4.63 -12.91
N GLU A 301 10.97 -5.96 -12.98
CA GLU A 301 9.85 -6.84 -13.27
C GLU A 301 8.75 -6.76 -12.20
N LEU A 302 9.13 -6.63 -10.91
CA LEU A 302 8.16 -6.41 -9.83
C LEU A 302 7.36 -5.13 -10.03
N MET A 303 8.01 -4.02 -10.43
CA MET A 303 7.30 -2.78 -10.73
C MET A 303 6.29 -2.95 -11.87
N ASP A 304 6.65 -3.73 -12.89
CA ASP A 304 5.74 -4.04 -14.00
C ASP A 304 4.56 -4.89 -13.50
N LYS A 305 4.77 -5.81 -12.55
CA LYS A 305 3.67 -6.57 -11.90
C LYS A 305 2.75 -5.69 -11.06
N VAL A 306 3.25 -4.65 -10.40
CA VAL A 306 2.41 -3.70 -9.65
C VAL A 306 1.47 -2.93 -10.58
N LEU A 307 1.85 -2.67 -11.85
CA LEU A 307 0.97 -2.00 -12.81
C LEU A 307 -0.32 -2.79 -13.14
N VAL A 308 -0.30 -4.11 -12.94
CA VAL A 308 -1.47 -4.99 -13.16
C VAL A 308 -2.18 -5.36 -11.85
N ALA A 309 -1.79 -4.79 -10.71
CA ALA A 309 -2.42 -5.06 -9.41
C ALA A 309 -3.93 -4.71 -9.41
N GLY A 310 -4.35 -3.70 -10.17
CA GLY A 310 -5.77 -3.37 -10.36
C GLY A 310 -6.57 -4.51 -11.02
N SER A 311 -5.94 -5.24 -11.95
CA SER A 311 -6.56 -6.41 -12.59
C SER A 311 -6.73 -7.57 -11.62
N VAL A 312 -5.82 -7.74 -10.65
CA VAL A 312 -5.95 -8.78 -9.60
C VAL A 312 -7.23 -8.58 -8.80
N ALA A 313 -7.50 -7.36 -8.32
CA ALA A 313 -8.72 -7.09 -7.56
C ALA A 313 -9.99 -7.36 -8.38
N LEU A 314 -9.98 -7.00 -9.67
CA LEU A 314 -11.09 -7.26 -10.58
C LEU A 314 -11.31 -8.76 -10.80
N GLU A 315 -10.24 -9.54 -11.02
CA GLU A 315 -10.34 -10.98 -11.23
C GLU A 315 -10.76 -11.73 -9.96
N LEU A 316 -10.24 -11.37 -8.78
CA LEU A 316 -10.72 -11.95 -7.51
C LEU A 316 -12.22 -11.72 -7.31
N ARG A 317 -12.69 -10.50 -7.65
CA ARG A 317 -14.13 -10.18 -7.64
C ARG A 317 -14.91 -11.00 -8.66
N ARG A 318 -14.39 -11.14 -9.88
CA ARG A 318 -15.01 -11.93 -10.95
C ARG A 318 -15.17 -13.40 -10.55
N GLU A 319 -14.12 -14.00 -9.98
CA GLU A 319 -14.13 -15.38 -9.49
C GLU A 319 -15.16 -15.59 -8.37
N SER A 320 -15.24 -14.65 -7.42
CA SER A 320 -16.24 -14.67 -6.36
C SER A 320 -17.68 -14.56 -6.91
N VAL A 321 -17.92 -13.67 -7.86
CA VAL A 321 -19.24 -13.52 -8.51
C VAL A 321 -19.61 -14.77 -9.32
N ALA A 322 -18.66 -15.35 -10.04
CA ALA A 322 -18.86 -16.58 -10.80
C ALA A 322 -19.25 -17.75 -9.89
N ALA A 323 -18.60 -17.90 -8.73
CA ALA A 323 -18.91 -18.94 -7.75
C ALA A 323 -20.32 -18.80 -7.14
N HIS A 324 -20.86 -17.58 -7.08
CA HIS A 324 -22.20 -17.31 -6.56
C HIS A 324 -23.31 -17.41 -7.61
N THR A 325 -22.97 -17.34 -8.89
CA THR A 325 -23.96 -17.35 -9.98
C THR A 325 -24.23 -18.80 -10.42
N LYS A 326 -25.27 -19.43 -9.87
CA LYS A 326 -25.72 -20.81 -10.18
C LYS A 326 -26.32 -20.97 -11.59
N GLY A 327 -25.57 -20.66 -12.65
CA GLY A 327 -25.92 -20.92 -14.05
C GLY A 327 -25.19 -22.15 -14.63
N ARG A 328 -25.81 -22.83 -15.62
CA ARG A 328 -25.26 -24.00 -16.34
C ARG A 328 -23.82 -23.74 -16.82
N GLY A 329 -22.82 -24.24 -16.09
CA GLY A 329 -21.41 -24.24 -16.50
C GLY A 329 -20.42 -23.57 -15.56
N GLY A 330 -20.86 -22.93 -14.47
CA GLY A 330 -19.94 -22.39 -13.45
C GLY A 330 -19.34 -23.49 -12.56
N PRO A 331 -18.09 -23.32 -12.06
CA PRO A 331 -17.49 -24.26 -11.12
C PRO A 331 -18.30 -24.33 -9.82
N SER A 332 -18.33 -25.49 -9.17
CA SER A 332 -18.85 -25.59 -7.81
C SER A 332 -18.06 -24.69 -6.86
N ARG A 333 -18.64 -24.29 -5.73
CA ARG A 333 -17.95 -23.44 -4.75
C ARG A 333 -16.61 -24.05 -4.31
N ASP A 334 -16.58 -25.35 -4.08
CA ASP A 334 -15.38 -26.06 -3.67
C ASP A 334 -14.30 -26.07 -4.77
N GLU A 335 -14.69 -26.17 -6.04
CA GLU A 335 -13.77 -26.05 -7.18
C GLU A 335 -13.29 -24.61 -7.39
N ALA A 336 -14.16 -23.64 -7.16
CA ALA A 336 -13.83 -22.23 -7.21
C ALA A 336 -12.77 -21.91 -6.15
N GLU A 337 -12.95 -22.38 -4.91
CA GLU A 337 -12.02 -22.19 -3.80
C GLU A 337 -10.66 -22.86 -4.03
N ARG A 338 -10.64 -24.13 -4.48
CA ARG A 338 -9.38 -24.87 -4.66
C ARG A 338 -8.50 -24.29 -5.77
N GLY A 339 -9.09 -23.85 -6.88
CA GLY A 339 -8.35 -23.37 -8.04
C GLY A 339 -8.23 -21.84 -8.16
N LEU A 340 -8.71 -21.08 -7.17
CA LEU A 340 -8.76 -19.60 -7.24
C LEU A 340 -7.41 -18.99 -7.59
N TRP A 341 -6.39 -19.33 -6.81
CA TRP A 341 -5.07 -18.72 -6.92
C TRP A 341 -4.32 -19.17 -8.19
N ASP A 342 -4.53 -20.42 -8.62
CA ASP A 342 -3.93 -20.93 -9.85
C ASP A 342 -4.54 -20.25 -11.08
N ARG A 343 -5.87 -20.07 -11.11
CA ARG A 343 -6.54 -19.29 -12.17
C ARG A 343 -6.12 -17.83 -12.16
N LEU A 344 -5.93 -17.23 -10.99
CA LEU A 344 -5.41 -15.86 -10.88
C LEU A 344 -3.99 -15.76 -11.45
N ALA A 345 -3.10 -16.68 -11.06
CA ALA A 345 -1.72 -16.73 -11.55
C ALA A 345 -1.68 -16.96 -13.08
N GLU A 346 -2.52 -17.87 -13.59
CA GLU A 346 -2.68 -18.12 -15.03
C GLU A 346 -3.17 -16.87 -15.77
N HIS A 347 -4.21 -16.19 -15.24
CA HIS A 347 -4.75 -14.97 -15.85
C HIS A 347 -3.68 -13.88 -15.95
N ILE A 348 -2.97 -13.60 -14.84
CA ILE A 348 -1.95 -12.56 -14.79
C ILE A 348 -0.69 -12.96 -15.58
N GLY A 349 -0.37 -14.26 -15.65
CA GLY A 349 0.68 -14.82 -16.49
C GLY A 349 0.37 -14.72 -17.98
N ALA A 350 -0.90 -14.74 -18.36
CA ALA A 350 -1.36 -14.60 -19.75
C ALA A 350 -1.48 -13.15 -20.24
N VAL A 351 -1.09 -12.16 -19.43
CA VAL A 351 -1.01 -10.75 -19.83
C VAL A 351 0.17 -10.57 -20.80
N PRO A 352 -0.06 -10.12 -22.04
CA PRO A 352 1.00 -9.99 -23.04
C PRO A 352 1.91 -8.80 -22.73
N GLU A 353 3.17 -8.86 -23.17
CA GLU A 353 4.14 -7.75 -23.02
C GLU A 353 3.64 -6.43 -23.60
N ARG A 354 2.84 -6.49 -24.67
CA ARG A 354 2.18 -5.31 -25.27
C ARG A 354 1.28 -4.57 -24.27
N GLU A 355 0.63 -5.30 -23.36
CA GLU A 355 -0.22 -4.67 -22.35
C GLU A 355 0.64 -4.05 -21.23
N TYR A 356 1.72 -4.71 -20.80
CA TYR A 356 2.69 -4.10 -19.88
C TYR A 356 3.30 -2.82 -20.49
N GLU A 357 3.63 -2.84 -21.78
CA GLU A 357 4.12 -1.66 -22.49
C GLU A 357 3.09 -0.52 -22.50
N ARG A 358 1.82 -0.84 -22.80
CA ARG A 358 0.73 0.13 -22.73
C ARG A 358 0.66 0.78 -21.35
N LEU A 359 0.63 -0.06 -20.30
CA LEU A 359 0.53 0.40 -18.91
C LEU A 359 1.73 1.25 -18.51
N ARG A 360 2.94 0.92 -18.94
CA ARG A 360 4.13 1.78 -18.73
C ARG A 360 3.99 3.14 -19.39
N ARG A 361 3.49 3.20 -20.64
CA ARG A 361 3.25 4.47 -21.35
C ARG A 361 2.13 5.27 -20.69
N THR A 362 1.02 4.63 -20.32
CA THR A 362 -0.08 5.28 -19.57
C THR A 362 0.41 5.81 -18.22
N ALA A 363 1.24 5.03 -17.51
CA ALA A 363 1.84 5.44 -16.24
C ALA A 363 2.76 6.66 -16.40
N ALA A 364 3.54 6.73 -17.48
CA ALA A 364 4.36 7.89 -17.80
C ALA A 364 3.50 9.13 -18.15
N LEU A 365 2.49 8.96 -19.01
CA LEU A 365 1.58 10.03 -19.43
C LEU A 365 0.81 10.64 -18.24
N ARG A 366 0.23 9.79 -17.39
CA ARG A 366 -0.54 10.21 -16.22
C ARG A 366 0.33 10.66 -15.04
N GLY A 367 1.64 10.37 -15.07
CA GLY A 367 2.49 10.47 -13.89
C GLY A 367 1.98 9.55 -12.77
N HIS A 368 1.54 8.34 -13.12
CA HIS A 368 0.95 7.38 -12.20
C HIS A 368 1.86 7.17 -10.99
N ALA A 369 1.25 7.20 -9.82
CA ALA A 369 1.82 6.83 -8.55
C ALA A 369 0.81 5.91 -7.84
N VAL A 370 1.30 4.97 -7.03
CA VAL A 370 0.44 4.04 -6.28
C VAL A 370 -0.58 4.80 -5.43
N ASP A 371 -0.15 5.93 -4.86
CA ASP A 371 -1.02 6.93 -4.26
C ASP A 371 -0.43 8.34 -4.41
N SER A 372 -1.12 9.34 -3.86
CA SER A 372 -0.71 10.76 -3.89
C SER A 372 0.62 11.08 -3.19
N THR A 373 1.21 10.14 -2.47
CA THR A 373 2.47 10.29 -1.72
C THR A 373 3.66 9.58 -2.35
N HIS A 374 3.42 8.63 -3.27
CA HIS A 374 4.49 7.91 -3.97
C HIS A 374 5.10 8.75 -5.09
N PRO A 375 6.40 8.56 -5.42
CA PRO A 375 6.96 9.09 -6.64
C PRO A 375 6.33 8.39 -7.86
N PRO A 376 6.33 9.05 -9.04
CA PRO A 376 5.82 8.43 -10.24
C PRO A 376 6.50 7.08 -10.53
N THR A 377 5.71 6.03 -10.73
CA THR A 377 6.20 4.64 -10.90
C THR A 377 7.19 4.54 -12.06
N HIS A 378 6.97 5.28 -13.15
CA HIS A 378 7.85 5.25 -14.32
C HIS A 378 9.27 5.80 -14.02
N LEU A 379 9.41 6.80 -13.14
CA LEU A 379 10.71 7.36 -12.73
C LEU A 379 11.47 6.40 -11.81
N ARG A 380 10.75 5.72 -10.91
CA ARG A 380 11.32 4.68 -10.05
C ARG A 380 11.85 3.52 -10.89
N ARG A 381 11.07 3.09 -11.88
CA ARG A 381 11.44 2.04 -12.82
C ARG A 381 12.63 2.43 -13.69
N SER A 382 12.63 3.63 -14.28
CA SER A 382 13.75 4.09 -15.12
C SER A 382 15.04 4.18 -14.30
N ARG A 383 14.98 4.66 -13.05
CA ARG A 383 16.15 4.70 -12.16
C ARG A 383 16.80 3.33 -11.98
N LEU A 384 16.00 2.28 -11.80
CA LEU A 384 16.52 0.91 -11.68
C LEU A 384 17.06 0.39 -13.03
N ALA A 385 16.29 0.55 -14.10
CA ALA A 385 16.63 0.01 -15.42
C ALA A 385 17.84 0.69 -16.07
N GLU A 386 18.05 1.98 -15.79
CA GLU A 386 19.14 2.81 -16.33
C GLU A 386 20.30 2.96 -15.34
N ALA A 387 20.29 2.20 -14.24
CA ALA A 387 21.37 2.23 -13.26
C ALA A 387 22.71 1.83 -13.90
N ALA A 388 23.74 2.64 -13.69
CA ALA A 388 25.06 2.42 -14.28
C ALA A 388 25.70 1.07 -13.87
N ALA A 389 25.33 0.54 -12.70
CA ALA A 389 25.77 -0.75 -12.20
C ALA A 389 24.55 -1.54 -11.69
N PRO A 390 24.05 -2.52 -12.46
CA PRO A 390 22.99 -3.42 -12.00
C PRO A 390 23.44 -4.24 -10.78
N HIS A 391 22.51 -4.49 -9.86
CA HIS A 391 22.76 -5.35 -8.71
C HIS A 391 22.52 -6.83 -9.08
N PRO A 392 23.46 -7.73 -8.76
CA PRO A 392 23.18 -9.17 -8.80
C PRO A 392 22.25 -9.57 -7.64
N ALA A 393 21.55 -10.69 -7.78
CA ALA A 393 20.73 -11.25 -6.72
C ALA A 393 21.60 -11.74 -5.55
N ALA A 394 21.47 -11.09 -4.39
CA ALA A 394 22.12 -11.51 -3.14
C ALA A 394 21.40 -12.71 -2.52
N VAL A 395 20.06 -12.70 -2.52
CA VAL A 395 19.22 -13.81 -2.08
C VAL A 395 18.73 -14.56 -3.31
N ARG A 396 18.96 -15.87 -3.35
CA ARG A 396 18.60 -16.73 -4.49
C ARG A 396 17.67 -17.84 -4.02
N PRO A 397 16.35 -17.68 -4.21
CA PRO A 397 15.40 -18.72 -3.82
C PRO A 397 15.64 -19.97 -4.68
N THR A 398 15.83 -21.10 -4.01
CA THR A 398 15.92 -22.42 -4.65
C THR A 398 14.52 -23.00 -4.86
N GLU A 399 14.39 -23.97 -5.76
CA GLU A 399 13.12 -24.70 -5.98
C GLU A 399 12.64 -25.35 -4.68
N ASP A 400 13.54 -26.03 -3.95
CA ASP A 400 13.23 -26.67 -2.66
C ASP A 400 12.75 -25.67 -1.62
N SER A 401 13.44 -24.52 -1.48
CA SER A 401 13.01 -23.47 -0.55
C SER A 401 11.66 -22.86 -0.92
N THR A 402 11.38 -22.74 -2.23
CA THR A 402 10.11 -22.20 -2.72
C THR A 402 8.98 -23.18 -2.44
N ALA A 403 9.17 -24.46 -2.75
CA ALA A 403 8.20 -25.52 -2.49
C ALA A 403 7.91 -25.68 -0.99
N ALA A 404 8.92 -25.53 -0.12
CA ALA A 404 8.74 -25.55 1.33
C ALA A 404 7.87 -24.39 1.81
N ILE A 405 8.09 -23.17 1.31
CA ILE A 405 7.25 -22.00 1.63
C ILE A 405 5.82 -22.19 1.12
N ASP A 406 5.66 -22.70 -0.10
CA ASP A 406 4.33 -22.95 -0.67
C ASP A 406 3.56 -24.02 0.17
N ALA A 407 4.27 -25.03 0.70
CA ALA A 407 3.69 -26.01 1.62
C ALA A 407 3.27 -25.40 2.97
N GLU A 408 4.08 -24.50 3.55
CA GLU A 408 3.73 -23.75 4.76
C GLU A 408 2.48 -22.88 4.56
N LEU A 409 2.35 -22.30 3.36
CA LEU A 409 1.25 -21.41 3.01
C LEU A 409 -0.02 -22.13 2.55
N ALA A 410 0.00 -23.44 2.28
CA ALA A 410 -1.16 -24.18 1.78
C ALA A 410 -2.42 -24.03 2.66
N GLY A 411 -2.29 -24.17 3.98
CA GLY A 411 -3.40 -24.02 4.92
C GLY A 411 -3.97 -22.59 4.96
N PRO A 412 -3.14 -21.54 5.14
CA PRO A 412 -3.54 -20.14 4.98
C PRO A 412 -4.18 -19.84 3.63
N ARG A 413 -3.60 -20.32 2.53
CA ARG A 413 -4.08 -20.14 1.14
C ARG A 413 -5.51 -20.64 0.97
N SER A 414 -5.85 -21.82 1.49
CA SER A 414 -7.22 -22.34 1.45
C SER A 414 -8.21 -21.57 2.33
N ARG A 415 -7.76 -20.97 3.44
CA ARG A 415 -8.62 -20.13 4.30
C ARG A 415 -8.96 -18.81 3.62
N VAL A 416 -7.96 -18.14 3.06
CA VAL A 416 -8.16 -16.86 2.36
C VAL A 416 -8.94 -17.06 1.06
N ALA A 417 -8.74 -18.18 0.34
CA ALA A 417 -9.57 -18.50 -0.84
C ALA A 417 -11.07 -18.56 -0.49
N ARG A 418 -11.42 -19.23 0.61
CA ARG A 418 -12.79 -19.28 1.15
C ARG A 418 -13.34 -17.91 1.47
N GLN A 419 -12.51 -17.05 2.05
CA GLN A 419 -12.89 -15.66 2.36
C GLN A 419 -13.18 -14.88 1.08
N VAL A 420 -12.30 -14.94 0.07
CA VAL A 420 -12.50 -14.26 -1.21
C VAL A 420 -13.80 -14.71 -1.87
N ILE A 421 -13.98 -16.02 -2.02
CA ILE A 421 -15.18 -16.59 -2.66
C ILE A 421 -16.45 -16.24 -1.90
N ARG A 422 -16.39 -16.00 -0.58
CA ARG A 422 -17.55 -15.61 0.23
C ARG A 422 -17.84 -14.10 0.15
N ASP A 423 -16.81 -13.27 0.25
CA ASP A 423 -16.97 -11.85 0.61
C ASP A 423 -16.87 -10.90 -0.59
N TYR A 424 -16.22 -11.29 -1.69
CA TYR A 424 -15.94 -10.34 -2.78
C TYR A 424 -17.11 -10.18 -3.76
N ALA A 425 -18.18 -10.97 -3.61
CA ALA A 425 -19.36 -10.90 -4.48
C ALA A 425 -20.34 -9.77 -4.11
N GLY A 426 -20.17 -9.12 -2.95
CA GLY A 426 -21.08 -8.08 -2.46
C GLY A 426 -20.50 -7.22 -1.35
#